data_AF-A0A947HWM7-F1
#
_entry.id   AF-A0A947HWM7-F1
#
_cell.length_a   1.000
_cell.length_b   1.000
_cell.length_c   1.000
_cell.angle_alpha   90.00
_cell.angle_beta   90.00
_cell.angle_gamma   90.00
#
_symmetry.space_group_name_H-M   'P 1'
#
loop_
_entity.id
_entity.type
_entity.pdbx_description
1 polymer ?
#
loop_
_entity_poly.entity_id
_entity_poly.type
_entity_poly.pdbx_seq_one_letter_code
_entity_poly.pdbx_strand_id
1 'polypeptide(L)' 'MNDPKIKEILRTTDVNEANKYLAAGWVLLATATGQDEMNYPLTVYSLGRPAESQDPADKG' A
#
# COMPACT_ATOMS: atom_id res chain seq x y z
N MET A 1 -1.54 18.46 -6.69
CA MET A 1 -1.15 17.67 -5.50
C MET A 1 0.12 16.93 -5.88
N ASN A 2 1.18 17.00 -5.09
CA ASN A 2 2.35 16.14 -5.29
C ASN A 2 2.01 14.77 -4.73
N ASP A 3 2.03 13.74 -5.57
CA ASP A 3 1.92 12.37 -5.10
C ASP A 3 3.07 12.04 -4.14
N PRO A 4 2.82 11.30 -3.05
CA PRO A 4 3.88 10.91 -2.12
C PRO A 4 4.93 10.08 -2.87
N LYS A 5 6.21 10.45 -2.72
CA LYS A 5 7.32 9.65 -3.25
C LYS A 5 7.33 8.31 -2.54
N ILE A 6 7.05 7.22 -3.24
CA ILE A 6 7.02 5.87 -2.68
C ILE A 6 8.44 5.32 -2.57
N LYS A 7 8.84 4.87 -1.36
CA LYS A 7 10.16 4.25 -1.13
C LYS A 7 10.13 2.72 -1.19
N GLU A 8 8.96 2.12 -1.06
CA GLU A 8 8.80 0.67 -0.97
C GLU A 8 7.41 0.26 -1.46
N ILE A 9 7.31 -0.89 -2.14
CA ILE A 9 6.05 -1.44 -2.65
C ILE A 9 5.89 -2.86 -2.13
N LEU A 10 4.69 -3.17 -1.64
CA LEU A 10 4.28 -4.51 -1.23
C LEU A 10 3.00 -4.91 -1.97
N ARG A 11 2.85 -6.21 -2.26
CA ARG A 11 1.64 -6.80 -2.83
C ARG A 11 1.12 -7.91 -1.93
N THR A 12 -0.19 -7.91 -1.67
CA THR A 12 -0.84 -8.99 -0.92
C THR A 12 -2.23 -9.28 -1.51
N THR A 13 -2.69 -10.51 -1.36
CA THR A 13 -4.08 -10.93 -1.69
C THR A 13 -4.97 -10.97 -0.44
N ASP A 14 -4.40 -10.83 0.76
CA ASP A 14 -5.14 -10.81 2.02
C ASP A 14 -5.55 -9.38 2.39
N VAL A 15 -6.86 -9.16 2.48
CA VAL A 15 -7.44 -7.88 2.89
C VAL A 15 -7.05 -7.46 4.31
N ASN A 16 -6.88 -8.42 5.22
CA ASN A 16 -6.49 -8.13 6.61
C ASN A 16 -5.04 -7.67 6.68
N GLU A 17 -4.17 -8.26 5.87
CA GLU A 17 -2.80 -7.81 5.73
C GLU A 17 -2.74 -6.41 5.10
N ALA A 18 -3.51 -6.17 4.04
CA ALA A 18 -3.59 -4.85 3.43
C ALA A 18 -4.02 -3.76 4.43
N ASN A 19 -5.03 -4.05 5.26
CA ASN A 19 -5.50 -3.14 6.29
C ASN A 19 -4.44 -2.84 7.36
N LYS A 20 -3.57 -3.80 7.71
CA LYS A 20 -2.47 -3.56 8.67
C LYS A 20 -1.49 -2.52 8.13
N TYR A 21 -1.13 -2.61 6.84
CA TYR A 21 -0.23 -1.63 6.21
C TYR A 21 -0.87 -0.26 6.06
N LEU A 22 -2.15 -0.20 5.69
CA LEU A 22 -2.90 1.06 5.65
C LEU A 22 -2.95 1.74 7.02
N ALA A 23 -3.21 0.98 8.09
CA ALA A 23 -3.17 1.49 9.46
C ALA A 23 -1.76 1.97 9.88
N ALA A 24 -0.70 1.41 9.30
CA ALA A 24 0.68 1.82 9.51
C ALA A 24 1.12 3.02 8.63
N GLY A 25 0.18 3.67 7.93
CA GLY A 25 0.45 4.86 7.10
C GLY A 25 0.94 4.56 5.69
N TRP A 26 0.81 3.32 5.22
CA TRP A 26 0.99 3.01 3.80
C TRP A 26 -0.23 3.48 3.00
N VAL A 27 -0.04 3.64 1.69
CA VAL A 27 -1.10 4.08 0.77
C VAL A 27 -1.46 2.98 -0.22
N LEU A 28 -2.75 2.86 -0.56
CA LEU A 28 -3.20 1.99 -1.63
C LEU A 28 -2.86 2.63 -2.98
N LEU A 29 -2.02 1.96 -3.77
CA LEU A 29 -1.60 2.44 -5.08
C LEU A 29 -2.51 1.92 -6.20
N ALA A 30 -2.86 0.63 -6.14
CA ALA A 30 -3.71 -0.02 -7.13
C ALA A 30 -4.34 -1.29 -6.56
N THR A 31 -5.48 -1.67 -7.14
CA THR A 31 -6.13 -2.97 -6.96
C THR A 31 -6.20 -3.67 -8.31
N ALA A 32 -5.91 -4.97 -8.34
CA ALA A 32 -6.14 -5.82 -9.50
C ALA A 32 -7.08 -6.96 -9.11
N THR A 33 -8.00 -7.30 -10.02
CA THR A 33 -8.92 -8.43 -9.86
C THR A 33 -8.67 -9.44 -10.96
N GLY A 34 -8.72 -10.72 -10.62
CA GLY A 34 -8.52 -11.82 -11.55
C GLY A 34 -9.09 -13.12 -11.02
N GLN A 35 -8.63 -14.22 -11.58
CA GLN A 35 -8.93 -15.57 -11.10
C GLN A 35 -7.62 -16.32 -10.85
N ASP A 36 -7.62 -17.24 -9.89
CA ASP A 36 -6.52 -18.18 -9.68
C ASP A 36 -6.60 -19.37 -10.65
N GLU A 37 -5.67 -20.32 -10.53
CA GLU A 37 -5.59 -21.52 -11.37
C GLU A 37 -6.83 -22.43 -11.25
N MET A 38 -7.64 -22.25 -10.20
CA MET A 38 -8.85 -23.00 -9.92
C MET A 38 -10.13 -22.21 -10.26
N ASN A 39 -10.01 -21.06 -10.95
CA ASN A 39 -11.08 -20.13 -11.31
C ASN A 39 -11.75 -19.41 -10.12
N TYR A 40 -11.13 -19.41 -8.93
CA TYR A 40 -11.64 -18.62 -7.81
C TYR A 40 -11.26 -17.15 -7.98
N PRO A 41 -12.18 -16.22 -7.65
CA PRO A 41 -11.90 -14.79 -7.76
C PRO A 41 -10.76 -14.40 -6.81
N LEU A 42 -9.79 -13.69 -7.36
CA LEU A 42 -8.61 -13.20 -6.64
C LEU A 42 -8.56 -11.68 -6.71
N THR A 43 -8.28 -11.03 -5.59
CA THR A 43 -7.96 -9.60 -5.54
C THR A 43 -6.54 -9.43 -5.04
N VAL A 44 -5.78 -8.56 -5.69
CA VAL A 44 -4.41 -8.19 -5.29
C VAL A 44 -4.40 -6.71 -4.96
N TYR A 45 -3.86 -6.37 -3.78
CA TYR A 45 -3.64 -5.02 -3.31
C TYR A 45 -2.17 -4.65 -3.49
N SER A 46 -1.90 -3.56 -4.20
CA SER A 46 -0.56 -2.96 -4.29
C SER A 46 -0.49 -1.75 -3.36
N LEU A 47 0.39 -1.82 -2.36
CA LEU A 47 0.55 -0.84 -1.30
C LEU A 47 1.92 -0.19 -1.41
N GLY A 48 1.98 1.12 -1.20
CA GLY A 48 3.22 1.89 -1.19
C GLY A 48 3.52 2.45 0.19
N ARG A 49 4.76 2.29 0.67
CA ARG A 49 5.25 3.05 1.82
C ARG A 49 5.74 4.41 1.33
N PRO A 50 5.14 5.52 1.75
CA PRO A 50 5.69 6.84 1.47
C PRO A 50 7.12 6.94 2.02
N ALA A 51 8.02 7.61 1.30
CA ALA A 51 9.21 8.16 1.92
C ALA A 51 8.73 9.03 3.10
N GLU A 52 9.43 8.97 4.24
CA GLU A 52 9.15 9.91 5.31
C GLU A 52 9.28 11.30 4.69
N SER A 53 8.20 12.09 4.74
CA SER A 53 8.32 13.52 4.52
C SER A 53 9.38 13.99 5.51
N GLN A 54 10.51 14.46 5.02
CA GLN A 54 11.36 15.36 5.81
C GLN A 54 10.53 16.62 6.00
N ASP A 55 9.60 16.62 6.94
CA ASP A 55 9.07 17.83 7.52
C ASP A 55 9.62 17.92 8.95
N PRO A 56 10.26 19.05 9.28
CA PRO A 56 11.22 19.14 10.35
C PRO A 56 10.48 19.04 11.69
N ALA A 57 11.00 18.22 12.58
CA ALA A 57 10.85 18.52 13.99
C ALA A 57 11.68 19.79 14.26
N ASP A 58 11.10 20.96 13.93
CA ASP A 58 11.36 22.21 14.65
C ASP A 58 10.84 21.97 16.07
N LYS A 59 11.71 21.41 16.91
CA LYS A 59 11.57 21.49 18.36
C LYS A 59 12.47 22.64 18.76
N GLY A 60 11.85 23.74 19.14
CA GLY A 60 12.50 24.93 19.70
C GLY A 60 13.21 24.70 21.01
#